data_AF-A0A535K4X3-F1
#
_entry.id   AF-A0A535K4X3-F1
#
_cell.length_a   1.000
_cell.length_b   1.000
_cell.length_c   1.000
_cell.angle_alpha   90.00
_cell.angle_beta   90.00
_cell.angle_gamma   90.00
#
_symmetry.space_group_name_H-M   'P 1'
#
loop_
_entity.id
_entity.type
_entity.pdbx_description
1 polymer ?
#
loop_
_entity_poly.entity_id
_entity_poly.type
_entity_poly.pdbx_seq_one_letter_code
_entity_poly.pdbx_strand_id
1 'polypeptide(L)' 'MPDVIRYECVAKTHHHTETIREGGLTVHRGGWAYCDDERPDTPHQWIATGGIALEQLVRRPRRPGVTETTT' A
#
# COMPACT_ATOMS: atom_id res chain seq x y z
N MET A 1 -17.22 6.48 -8.54
CA MET A 1 -15.76 6.51 -8.83
C MET A 1 -15.25 5.10 -8.66
N PRO A 2 -14.37 4.59 -9.54
CA PRO A 2 -13.78 3.27 -9.31
C PRO A 2 -13.09 3.25 -7.93
N ASP A 3 -13.14 2.11 -7.24
CA ASP A 3 -12.48 1.91 -5.95
C ASP A 3 -10.96 1.94 -6.15
N VAL A 4 -10.40 3.15 -6.14
CA VAL A 4 -8.97 3.41 -6.30
C VAL A 4 -8.24 3.26 -4.98
N ILE A 5 -7.07 2.64 -5.01
CA ILE A 5 -6.15 2.63 -3.89
C ILE A 5 -5.51 4.01 -3.80
N ARG A 6 -5.72 4.70 -2.69
CA ARG A 6 -5.15 6.02 -2.39
C ARG A 6 -3.83 5.94 -1.64
N TYR A 7 -3.58 4.83 -0.95
CA TYR A 7 -2.39 4.65 -0.12
C TYR A 7 -1.75 3.28 -0.32
N GLU A 8 -0.42 3.26 -0.43
CA GLU A 8 0.40 2.04 -0.46
C GLU A 8 1.21 1.94 0.83
N CYS A 9 1.26 0.74 1.42
CA CYS A 9 2.15 0.47 2.54
C CYS A 9 3.60 0.30 2.06
N VAL A 10 4.50 1.08 2.64
CA VAL A 10 5.96 1.05 2.40
C VAL A 10 6.75 0.67 3.64
N ALA A 11 6.08 0.11 4.66
CA ALA A 11 6.75 -0.35 5.86
C ALA A 11 7.85 -1.37 5.50
N LYS A 12 9.10 -1.09 5.92
CA LYS A 12 10.25 -1.96 5.65
C LYS A 12 10.20 -3.29 6.42
N THR A 13 9.40 -3.33 7.47
CA THR A 13 9.15 -4.51 8.30
C THR A 13 8.20 -5.50 7.64
N HIS A 14 7.56 -5.12 6.53
CA HIS A 14 6.57 -5.95 5.85
C HIS A 14 7.21 -6.69 4.67
N HIS A 15 6.86 -7.96 4.52
CA HIS A 15 7.35 -8.79 3.43
C HIS A 15 6.50 -8.59 2.18
N HIS A 16 7.03 -7.73 1.31
CA HIS A 16 6.37 -7.39 0.06
C HIS A 16 6.52 -8.49 -0.99
N THR A 17 5.39 -9.05 -1.45
CA THR A 17 5.23 -10.03 -2.53
C THR A 17 4.65 -9.37 -3.80
N GLU A 18 4.88 -9.98 -4.97
CA GLU A 18 4.37 -9.48 -6.27
C GLU A 18 2.95 -9.96 -6.59
N THR A 19 2.22 -10.50 -5.62
CA THR A 19 0.88 -11.07 -5.80
C THR A 19 -0.14 -10.31 -4.96
N ILE A 20 -1.33 -10.07 -5.51
CA ILE A 20 -2.43 -9.49 -4.76
C ILE A 20 -2.82 -10.49 -3.66
N ARG A 21 -2.76 -10.07 -2.40
CA ARG A 21 -3.22 -10.90 -1.28
C ARG A 21 -4.61 -10.51 -0.83
N GLU A 22 -5.44 -11.52 -0.56
CA GLU A 22 -6.69 -11.35 0.17
C GLU A 22 -6.40 -10.81 1.58
N GLY A 23 -7.18 -9.83 2.03
CA GLY A 23 -6.97 -9.15 3.32
C GLY A 23 -5.97 -7.99 3.29
N GLY A 24 -5.27 -7.75 2.18
CA GLY A 24 -4.33 -6.63 2.05
C GLY A 24 -4.99 -5.26 1.88
N LEU A 25 -6.30 -5.23 1.63
CA LEU A 25 -7.09 -4.01 1.44
C LEU A 25 -7.61 -3.50 2.79
N THR A 26 -7.30 -2.25 3.13
CA THR A 26 -7.75 -1.58 4.35
C THR A 26 -8.15 -0.13 4.09
N VAL A 27 -8.62 0.59 5.11
CA VAL A 27 -8.98 2.01 5.02
C VAL A 27 -7.98 2.85 5.81
N HIS A 28 -7.33 3.80 5.14
CA HIS A 28 -6.47 4.82 5.76
C HIS A 28 -7.01 6.21 5.43
N ARG A 29 -7.24 7.05 6.45
CA ARG A 29 -7.76 8.44 6.29
C ARG A 29 -8.98 8.55 5.37
N GLY A 30 -9.90 7.58 5.46
CA GLY A 30 -11.13 7.56 4.65
C GLY A 30 -10.95 7.18 3.17
N GLY A 31 -9.78 6.65 2.79
CA GLY A 31 -9.53 6.10 1.47
C GLY A 31 -9.04 4.66 1.51
N TRP A 32 -9.23 3.93 0.42
CA TRP A 32 -8.67 2.58 0.27
C TRP A 32 -7.15 2.63 0.30
N ALA A 33 -6.57 1.68 1.04
CA ALA A 33 -5.14 1.50 1.23
C ALA A 33 -4.79 0.04 1.03
N TYR A 34 -3.57 -0.24 0.56
CA TYR A 34 -3.12 -1.61 0.32
C TYR A 34 -1.78 -1.90 0.99
N CYS A 35 -1.73 -3.00 1.74
CA CYS A 35 -0.53 -3.63 2.27
C CYS A 35 -0.57 -5.11 1.90
N ASP A 36 0.53 -5.71 1.47
CA ASP A 36 0.56 -7.13 1.12
C ASP A 36 1.14 -8.03 2.22
N ASP A 37 1.25 -7.50 3.43
CA ASP A 37 1.70 -8.25 4.60
C ASP A 37 0.52 -9.04 5.17
N GLU A 38 0.79 -10.24 5.67
CA GLU A 38 -0.21 -11.11 6.29
C GLU A 38 -0.62 -10.64 7.68
N ARG A 39 0.10 -9.70 8.27
CA ARG A 39 -0.15 -9.19 9.62
C ARG A 39 -0.85 -7.83 9.52
N PRO A 40 -2.19 -7.77 9.61
CA PRO A 40 -2.90 -6.49 9.56
C PRO A 40 -2.57 -5.61 10.78
N ASP A 41 -2.22 -6.21 11.92
CA ASP A 41 -2.01 -5.53 13.21
C ASP A 41 -0.60 -4.93 13.40
N THR A 42 0.28 -5.05 12.40
CA THR A 42 1.61 -4.42 12.47
C THR A 42 1.56 -2.95 12.06
N PRO A 43 2.49 -2.11 12.56
CA PRO A 43 2.53 -0.70 12.18
C PRO A 43 2.73 -0.52 10.67
N HIS A 44 1.81 0.19 10.02
CA HIS A 44 1.89 0.51 8.60
C HIS A 44 2.46 1.90 8.36
N GLN A 45 3.28 2.05 7.32
CA GLN A 45 3.73 3.35 6.82
C GLN A 45 3.11 3.56 5.43
N TRP A 46 2.35 4.63 5.25
CA TRP A 46 1.56 4.87 4.05
C TRP A 46 2.15 5.98 3.18
N ILE A 47 2.19 5.77 1.87
CA ILE A 47 2.44 6.85 0.88
C ILE A 47 1.22 7.04 -0.01
N ALA A 48 0.99 8.27 -0.47
CA ALA A 48 -0.09 8.55 -1.41
C ALA A 48 0.26 8.02 -2.81
N THR A 49 -0.67 7.30 -3.43
CA THR A 49 -0.49 6.74 -4.79
C THR A 49 -0.98 7.69 -5.89
N GLY A 50 -1.75 8.73 -5.53
CA GLY A 50 -2.49 9.55 -6.47
C GLY A 50 -3.81 8.93 -6.96
N GLY A 51 -4.18 7.75 -6.44
CA GLY A 51 -5.38 7.01 -6.86
C GLY A 51 -5.10 6.13 -8.07
N ILE A 52 -4.77 4.86 -7.83
CA ILE A 52 -4.52 3.87 -8.89
C ILE A 52 -5.31 2.59 -8.63
N ALA A 53 -5.50 1.77 -9.67
CA ALA A 53 -6.14 0.47 -9.52
C ALA A 53 -5.22 -0.50 -8.75
N LEU A 54 -5.82 -1.44 -8.02
CA LEU A 54 -5.08 -2.43 -7.23
C LEU A 54 -4.15 -3.28 -8.11
N GLU A 55 -4.63 -3.70 -9.28
CA GLU A 55 -3.83 -4.49 -10.22
C GLU A 55 -2.64 -3.70 -10.78
N GLN A 56 -2.78 -2.38 -10.91
CA GLN A 56 -1.66 -1.51 -11.33
C GLN A 56 -0.63 -1.34 -10.21
N LEU A 57 -1.09 -1.25 -8.95
CA LEU A 57 -0.21 -1.15 -7.80
C LEU A 57 0.68 -2.38 -7.66
N VAL A 58 0.09 -3.59 -7.71
CA VAL A 58 0.84 -4.85 -7.52
C VAL A 58 1.77 -5.17 -8.69
N ARG A 59 1.45 -4.70 -9.90
CA ARG A 59 2.33 -4.85 -11.09
C ARG A 59 3.44 -3.80 -11.16
N ARG A 60 3.44 -2.79 -10.29
CA ARG A 60 4.45 -1.74 -10.32
C ARG A 60 5.75 -2.29 -9.73
N PRO A 61 6.91 -2.13 -10.41
CA PRO A 61 8.19 -2.41 -9.79
C PRO A 61 8.34 -1.49 -8.58
N ARG A 62 8.38 -2.09 -7.38
CA ARG A 62 8.46 -1.34 -6.13
C ARG A 62 9.77 -0.56 -6.12
N ARG A 63 9.68 0.77 -5.97
CA ARG A 63 10.87 1.59 -5.74
C ARG A 63 11.39 1.25 -4.33
N PRO A 64 12.69 0.99 -4.16
CA PRO A 64 13.28 0.93 -2.82
C PRO A 64 12.89 2.19 -2.06
N GLY A 65 12.30 2.01 -0.87
CA GLY A 65 11.46 3.00 -0.20
C GLY A 65 12.02 4.43 -0.23
N VAL A 66 11.29 5.31 -0.92
CA VAL A 66 11.46 6.75 -0.77
C VAL A 66 10.64 7.14 0.46
N THR A 67 11.31 7.34 1.59
CA THR A 67 10.73 7.95 2.78
C THR A 67 10.42 9.41 2.47
N GLU A 68 9.14 9.79 2.40
CA GLU A 68 8.78 11.20 2.53
C GLU A 68 9.02 11.61 3.98
N THR A 69 10.13 12.31 4.21
CA THR A 69 10.37 13.09 5.42
C THR A 69 9.44 14.31 5.34
N THR A 70 8.36 14.32 6.12
CA THR A 70 7.59 15.55 6.32
C THR A 70 8.33 16.40 7.35
N THR A 71 8.85 17.55 6.88
CA THR A 71 9.41 18.66 7.67
C THR A 71 8.40 19.23 8.67
#